data_AF-A0A7C4KV51-F1
#
_entry.id   AF-A0A7C4KV51-F1
#
_cell.length_a   1.000
_cell.length_b   1.000
_cell.length_c   1.000
_cell.angle_alpha   90.00
_cell.angle_beta   90.00
_cell.angle_gamma   90.00
#
_symmetry.space_group_name_H-M   'P 1'
#
loop_
_entity.id
_entity.type
_entity.pdbx_description
1 polymer ?
#
loop_
_entity_poly.entity_id
_entity_poly.type
_entity_poly.pdbx_seq_one_letter_code
_entity_poly.pdbx_strand_id
1 'polypeptide(L)'
;MRLRRLRLFVSVVLLASAGMLRAGPPEGTSVAAPSGAPPPSPAAPALDSRALGELALEHSRVRDVLLATEARLSALEEKLFDSRLRVRLQAEIDRPFRLAEVALYLDDELAFRQDFSGSATVESLKLFDGFLSPGRHRLEVRLAARGPNDPESGPPGYRAACGTVVHLREKAVTDADFRAEGDGDPPDAAALKGNEPDGTWTVDCRARFETSSR
;
A
#
# COMPACT_ATOMS: atom_id res chain seq x y z
N MET A 1 -40.07 13.25 6.28
CA MET A 1 -39.93 11.90 6.86
C MET A 1 -38.46 11.51 6.89
N ARG A 2 -37.86 11.42 8.09
CA ARG A 2 -36.44 11.12 8.29
C ARG A 2 -36.25 9.60 8.39
N LEU A 3 -35.68 8.95 7.37
CA LEU A 3 -35.23 7.56 7.50
C LEU A 3 -33.80 7.54 8.04
N ARG A 4 -33.69 7.17 9.32
CA ARG A 4 -32.42 6.79 9.97
C ARG A 4 -31.92 5.50 9.34
N ARG A 5 -30.78 5.53 8.64
CA ARG A 5 -30.07 4.33 8.20
C ARG A 5 -29.27 3.77 9.37
N LEU A 6 -29.71 2.62 9.85
CA LEU A 6 -29.05 1.76 10.82
C LEU A 6 -27.82 1.13 10.14
N ARG A 7 -26.59 1.49 10.56
CA ARG A 7 -25.37 0.80 10.15
C ARG A 7 -24.96 -0.13 11.29
N LEU A 8 -25.04 -1.43 11.02
CA LEU A 8 -24.52 -2.49 11.87
C LEU A 8 -22.98 -2.45 11.78
N PHE A 9 -22.31 -2.07 12.86
CA PHE A 9 -20.87 -2.20 13.02
C PHE A 9 -20.57 -3.57 13.63
N VAL A 10 -19.89 -4.44 12.89
CA VAL A 10 -19.25 -5.63 13.45
C VAL A 10 -17.81 -5.27 13.75
N SER A 11 -17.55 -4.83 14.99
CA SER A 11 -16.22 -4.60 15.52
C SER A 11 -15.66 -5.92 16.06
N VAL A 12 -14.71 -6.52 15.35
CA VAL A 12 -13.87 -7.58 15.91
C VAL A 12 -12.66 -6.90 16.57
N VAL A 13 -12.75 -6.76 17.89
CA VAL A 13 -11.65 -6.34 18.76
C VAL A 13 -10.81 -7.58 19.05
N LEU A 14 -9.55 -7.61 18.59
CA LEU A 14 -8.56 -8.56 19.08
C LEU A 14 -7.60 -7.82 20.02
N LEU A 15 -7.80 -8.07 21.31
CA LEU A 15 -6.99 -7.65 22.44
C LEU A 15 -5.98 -8.77 22.76
N ALA A 16 -4.69 -8.51 22.63
CA ALA A 16 -3.60 -9.32 23.22
C ALA A 16 -2.29 -8.53 23.04
N SER A 17 -1.39 -8.32 24.00
CA SER A 17 -1.34 -8.60 25.42
C SER A 17 -0.25 -7.68 25.99
N ALA A 18 -0.43 -7.25 27.22
CA ALA A 18 0.52 -6.44 27.98
C ALA A 18 1.66 -7.30 28.57
N GLY A 19 2.80 -6.66 28.81
CA GLY A 19 3.95 -7.19 29.59
C GLY A 19 5.24 -7.12 28.76
N MET A 20 6.35 -6.54 29.17
CA MET A 20 6.79 -6.06 30.48
C MET A 20 7.83 -4.94 30.30
N LEU A 21 7.80 -3.96 31.21
CA LEU A 21 8.96 -3.12 31.53
C LEU A 21 10.08 -3.97 32.14
N ARG A 22 11.33 -3.78 31.68
CA ARG A 22 12.51 -3.97 32.53
C ARG A 22 13.65 -3.06 32.08
N ALA A 23 14.04 -2.15 32.97
CA ALA A 23 15.22 -1.29 32.85
C ALA A 23 16.44 -1.93 33.52
N GLY A 24 17.64 -1.61 33.00
CA GLY A 24 18.92 -1.71 33.70
C GLY A 24 20.06 -2.40 32.93
N PRO A 25 21.12 -1.67 32.52
CA PRO A 25 22.47 -2.21 32.30
C PRO A 25 23.38 -1.85 33.54
N PRO A 26 24.70 -2.15 33.61
CA PRO A 26 25.60 -2.84 32.67
C PRO A 26 26.57 -3.88 33.32
N GLU A 27 27.50 -4.39 32.48
CA GLU A 27 28.81 -5.02 32.78
C GLU A 27 28.89 -6.49 33.24
N GLY A 28 29.74 -7.26 32.55
CA GLY A 28 30.10 -8.63 32.94
C GLY A 28 30.77 -9.44 31.83
N THR A 29 32.07 -9.22 31.65
CA THR A 29 33.10 -10.24 31.32
C THR A 29 32.87 -11.20 30.14
N SER A 30 33.55 -10.88 29.03
CA SER A 30 33.89 -11.83 27.97
C SER A 30 34.77 -12.96 28.51
N VAL A 31 34.28 -14.21 28.44
CA VAL A 31 35.09 -15.42 28.53
C VAL A 31 34.81 -16.25 27.29
N ALA A 32 35.82 -16.40 26.44
CA ALA A 32 35.78 -17.26 25.27
C ALA A 32 35.74 -18.74 25.72
N ALA A 33 34.63 -19.42 25.41
CA ALA A 33 34.49 -20.87 25.55
C ALA A 33 34.93 -21.57 24.25
N PRO A 34 35.52 -22.77 24.33
CA PRO A 34 36.02 -23.50 23.18
C PRO A 34 34.88 -23.93 22.23
N SER A 35 35.16 -23.82 20.93
CA SER A 35 34.27 -24.16 19.81
C SER A 35 33.95 -25.66 19.81
N GLY A 36 32.79 -26.02 20.37
CA GLY A 36 32.16 -27.33 20.18
C GLY A 36 31.41 -27.34 18.85
N ALA A 37 31.62 -28.39 18.06
CA ALA A 37 30.92 -28.58 16.79
C ALA A 37 29.39 -28.50 16.99
N PRO A 38 28.65 -27.81 16.10
CA PRO A 38 27.20 -27.71 16.21
C PRO A 38 26.57 -29.11 16.13
N PRO A 39 25.57 -29.42 16.98
CA PRO A 39 24.83 -30.68 16.89
C PRO A 39 24.17 -30.79 15.51
N PRO A 40 24.04 -32.01 14.95
CA PRO A 40 23.35 -32.21 13.69
C PRO A 40 21.93 -31.67 13.79
N SER A 41 21.59 -30.69 12.94
CA SER A 41 20.22 -30.19 12.82
C SER A 41 19.26 -31.36 12.57
N PRO A 42 18.12 -31.43 13.27
CA PRO A 42 17.11 -32.43 13.00
C PRO A 42 16.69 -32.32 11.53
N ALA A 43 16.68 -33.46 10.83
CA ALA A 43 16.22 -33.53 9.45
C ALA A 43 14.80 -32.96 9.38
N ALA A 44 14.62 -31.94 8.53
CA ALA A 44 13.30 -31.37 8.29
C ALA A 44 12.35 -32.50 7.81
N PRO A 45 11.10 -32.54 8.28
CA PRO A 45 10.14 -33.55 7.82
C PRO A 45 10.00 -33.45 6.29
N ALA A 46 10.15 -34.58 5.61
CA ALA A 46 9.97 -34.65 4.17
C ALA A 46 8.52 -34.28 3.84
N LEU A 47 8.33 -33.18 3.11
CA LEU A 47 7.01 -32.72 2.67
C LEU A 47 6.42 -33.74 1.69
N ASP A 48 5.17 -34.13 1.92
CA ASP A 48 4.44 -35.02 1.02
C ASP A 48 4.14 -34.30 -0.31
N SER A 49 4.84 -34.73 -1.37
CA SER A 49 4.72 -34.16 -2.70
C SER A 49 3.32 -34.34 -3.30
N ARG A 50 2.57 -35.38 -2.89
CA ARG A 50 1.20 -35.59 -3.33
C ARG A 50 0.27 -34.54 -2.74
N ALA A 51 0.38 -34.29 -1.44
CA ALA A 51 -0.41 -33.26 -0.75
C ALA A 51 -0.13 -31.86 -1.31
N LEU A 52 1.14 -31.54 -1.64
CA LEU A 52 1.50 -30.29 -2.30
C LEU A 52 0.88 -30.15 -3.69
N GLY A 53 0.82 -31.23 -4.47
CA GLY A 53 0.17 -31.24 -5.78
C GLY A 53 -1.34 -31.00 -5.70
N GLU A 54 -2.01 -31.62 -4.73
CA GLU A 54 -3.45 -31.41 -4.49
C GLU A 54 -3.75 -29.96 -4.09
N LEU A 55 -2.98 -29.40 -3.15
CA LEU A 55 -3.10 -28.01 -2.73
C LEU A 55 -2.90 -27.04 -3.91
N ALA A 56 -1.92 -27.32 -4.78
CA ALA A 56 -1.67 -26.50 -5.96
C ALA A 56 -2.87 -26.49 -6.93
N LEU A 57 -3.53 -27.66 -7.11
CA LEU A 57 -4.72 -27.77 -7.94
C LEU A 57 -5.92 -27.04 -7.34
N GLU A 58 -6.15 -27.17 -6.03
CA GLU A 58 -7.22 -26.45 -5.33
C GLU A 58 -7.01 -24.94 -5.41
N HIS A 59 -5.78 -24.49 -5.17
CA HIS A 59 -5.41 -23.09 -5.29
C HIS A 59 -5.64 -22.55 -6.72
N SER A 60 -5.30 -23.34 -7.75
CA SER A 60 -5.61 -22.97 -9.15
C SER A 60 -7.11 -22.84 -9.38
N ARG A 61 -7.93 -23.79 -8.90
CA ARG A 61 -9.39 -23.74 -9.07
C ARG A 61 -10.00 -22.51 -8.39
N VAL A 62 -9.56 -22.19 -7.18
CA VAL A 62 -10.04 -21.01 -6.45
C VAL A 62 -9.68 -19.74 -7.21
N ARG A 63 -8.45 -19.64 -7.73
CA ARG A 63 -8.03 -18.53 -8.58
C ARG A 63 -8.90 -18.37 -9.83
N ASP A 64 -9.19 -19.47 -10.52
CA ASP A 64 -10.02 -19.45 -11.73
C ASP A 64 -11.45 -18.96 -11.44
N VAL A 65 -12.04 -19.41 -10.34
CA VAL A 65 -13.39 -18.98 -9.91
C VAL A 65 -13.40 -17.51 -9.51
N LEU A 66 -12.37 -17.03 -8.81
CA LEU A 66 -12.24 -15.62 -8.45
C LEU A 66 -12.15 -14.75 -9.72
N LEU A 67 -11.25 -15.08 -10.64
CA LEU A 67 -11.10 -14.34 -11.91
C LEU A 67 -12.39 -14.33 -12.74
N ALA A 68 -13.10 -15.47 -12.80
CA ALA A 68 -14.38 -15.54 -13.50
C ALA A 68 -15.47 -14.69 -12.84
N THR A 69 -15.47 -14.61 -11.50
CA THR A 69 -16.43 -13.79 -10.74
C THR A 69 -16.13 -12.31 -10.90
N GLU A 70 -14.87 -11.91 -10.81
CA GLU A 70 -14.41 -10.54 -11.07
C GLU A 70 -14.79 -10.10 -12.49
N ALA A 71 -14.54 -10.92 -13.51
CA ALA A 71 -14.92 -10.59 -14.88
C ALA A 71 -16.44 -10.37 -15.04
N ARG A 72 -17.27 -11.15 -14.33
CA ARG A 72 -18.72 -10.98 -14.34
C ARG A 72 -19.15 -9.69 -13.62
N LEU A 73 -18.52 -9.37 -12.49
CA LEU A 73 -18.78 -8.13 -11.76
C LEU A 73 -18.43 -6.92 -12.61
N SER A 74 -17.24 -6.90 -13.23
CA SER A 74 -16.84 -5.81 -14.13
C SER A 74 -17.80 -5.62 -15.30
N ALA A 75 -18.31 -6.73 -15.87
CA ALA A 75 -19.32 -6.66 -16.94
C ALA A 75 -20.69 -6.17 -16.47
N LEU A 76 -21.06 -6.43 -15.21
CA LEU A 76 -22.27 -5.88 -14.60
C LEU A 76 -22.10 -4.40 -14.28
N GLU A 77 -20.94 -3.98 -13.77
CA GLU A 77 -20.62 -2.58 -13.50
C GLU A 77 -20.66 -1.75 -14.77
N GLU A 78 -20.11 -2.24 -15.89
CA GLU A 78 -20.21 -1.56 -17.19
C GLU A 78 -21.66 -1.38 -17.67
N LYS A 79 -22.56 -2.31 -17.34
CA LYS A 79 -23.98 -2.23 -17.71
C LYS A 79 -24.81 -1.38 -16.74
N LEU A 80 -24.41 -1.33 -15.47
CA LEU A 80 -25.13 -0.61 -14.42
C LEU A 80 -24.69 0.86 -14.37
N PHE A 81 -23.42 1.12 -14.68
CA PHE A 81 -22.81 2.42 -14.57
C PHE A 81 -22.22 2.84 -15.91
N ASP A 82 -22.77 3.90 -16.48
CA ASP A 82 -22.26 4.48 -17.73
C ASP A 82 -21.04 5.40 -17.50
N SER A 83 -20.60 5.60 -16.25
CA SER A 83 -19.44 6.41 -15.89
C SER A 83 -18.19 5.57 -15.64
N ARG A 84 -17.07 5.97 -16.23
CA ARG A 84 -15.76 5.32 -16.05
C ARG A 84 -14.76 6.26 -15.43
N LEU A 85 -13.99 5.77 -14.46
CA LEU A 85 -12.88 6.49 -13.84
C LEU A 85 -11.57 5.78 -14.17
N ARG A 86 -10.58 6.56 -14.59
CA ARG A 86 -9.19 6.12 -14.77
C ARG A 86 -8.29 6.94 -13.87
N VAL A 87 -7.50 6.29 -13.04
CA VAL A 87 -6.56 6.95 -12.13
C VAL A 87 -5.15 6.51 -12.45
N ARG A 88 -4.27 7.49 -12.66
CA ARG A 88 -2.84 7.28 -12.87
C ARG A 88 -2.02 8.10 -11.89
N LEU A 89 -0.84 7.60 -11.57
CA LEU A 89 0.18 8.27 -10.77
C LEU A 89 1.44 8.43 -11.60
N GLN A 90 1.98 9.62 -11.67
CA GLN A 90 3.32 9.91 -12.14
C GLN A 90 4.15 10.33 -10.92
N ALA A 91 5.17 9.55 -10.57
CA ALA A 91 5.97 9.81 -9.38
C ALA A 91 7.44 10.03 -9.78
N GLU A 92 7.85 11.29 -9.74
CA GLU A 92 9.22 11.71 -10.00
C GLU A 92 9.90 11.88 -8.64
N ILE A 93 10.63 10.85 -8.23
CA ILE A 93 11.34 10.81 -6.95
C ILE A 93 12.83 10.88 -7.24
N ASP A 94 13.42 12.00 -6.84
CA ASP A 94 14.85 12.22 -7.00
C ASP A 94 15.67 11.33 -6.07
N ARG A 95 16.86 10.96 -6.58
CA ARG A 95 17.85 10.30 -5.73
C ARG A 95 18.28 11.27 -4.64
N PRO A 96 18.43 10.82 -3.38
CA PRO A 96 18.60 9.42 -2.98
C PRO A 96 17.33 8.71 -2.45
N PHE A 97 16.14 9.27 -2.64
CA PHE A 97 14.90 8.66 -2.14
C PHE A 97 14.44 7.49 -3.03
N ARG A 98 13.71 6.56 -2.43
CA ARG A 98 13.15 5.38 -3.11
C ARG A 98 11.68 5.22 -2.74
N LEU A 99 10.82 5.04 -3.74
CA LEU A 99 9.42 4.71 -3.49
C LEU A 99 9.33 3.36 -2.78
N ALA A 100 8.51 3.27 -1.74
CA ALA A 100 8.33 2.06 -0.94
C ALA A 100 6.89 1.54 -1.00
N GLU A 101 5.89 2.43 -1.00
CA GLU A 101 4.47 2.05 -1.08
C GLU A 101 3.69 3.10 -1.86
N VAL A 102 2.73 2.63 -2.66
CA VAL A 102 1.66 3.44 -3.23
C VAL A 102 0.34 2.80 -2.87
N ALA A 103 -0.59 3.59 -2.34
CA ALA A 103 -1.96 3.14 -2.07
C ALA A 103 -2.98 4.16 -2.62
N LEU A 104 -4.03 3.67 -3.27
CA LEU A 104 -5.19 4.46 -3.65
C LEU A 104 -6.36 4.07 -2.76
N TYR A 105 -7.01 5.08 -2.19
CA TYR A 105 -8.29 4.96 -1.52
C TYR A 105 -9.37 5.62 -2.38
N LEU A 106 -10.48 4.91 -2.55
CA LEU A 106 -11.69 5.37 -3.22
C LEU A 106 -12.82 5.33 -2.19
N ASP A 107 -13.43 6.47 -1.90
CA ASP A 107 -14.49 6.60 -0.88
C ASP A 107 -14.12 6.02 0.48
N ASP A 108 -12.88 6.30 0.90
CA ASP A 108 -12.25 5.82 2.15
C ASP A 108 -11.96 4.30 2.20
N GLU A 109 -12.21 3.56 1.11
CA GLU A 109 -11.88 2.13 0.96
C GLU A 109 -10.59 1.93 0.15
N LEU A 110 -9.78 0.94 0.50
CA LEU A 110 -8.54 0.65 -0.21
C LEU A 110 -8.85 0.01 -1.57
N ALA A 111 -8.59 0.75 -2.65
CA ALA A 111 -8.81 0.30 -4.02
C ALA A 111 -7.57 -0.33 -4.65
N PHE A 112 -6.38 0.15 -4.29
CA PHE A 112 -5.11 -0.33 -4.81
C PHE A 112 -4.01 -0.19 -3.76
N ARG A 113 -3.11 -1.17 -3.69
CA ARG A 113 -1.84 -1.07 -2.95
C ARG A 113 -0.75 -1.78 -3.74
N GLN A 114 0.41 -1.14 -3.83
CA GLN A 114 1.62 -1.75 -4.35
C GLN A 114 2.82 -1.37 -3.49
N ASP A 115 3.52 -2.39 -3.02
CA ASP A 115 4.80 -2.24 -2.34
C ASP A 115 5.94 -2.34 -3.36
N PHE A 116 6.98 -1.56 -3.14
CA PHE A 116 8.17 -1.50 -3.97
C PHE A 116 9.39 -1.93 -3.17
N SER A 117 10.16 -2.85 -3.73
CA SER A 117 11.47 -3.24 -3.22
C SER A 117 12.57 -2.63 -4.08
N GLY A 118 13.55 -1.97 -3.46
CA GLY A 118 14.70 -1.38 -4.15
C GLY A 118 14.43 0.01 -4.74
N SER A 119 15.27 0.45 -5.68
CA SER A 119 15.14 1.74 -6.34
C SER A 119 14.14 1.65 -7.50
N ALA A 120 12.85 1.71 -7.20
CA ALA A 120 11.82 1.84 -8.22
C ALA A 120 11.65 3.32 -8.60
N THR A 121 11.97 3.66 -9.84
CA THR A 121 11.49 4.90 -10.47
C THR A 121 10.18 4.56 -11.17
N VAL A 122 9.11 5.30 -10.87
CA VAL A 122 7.78 5.06 -11.43
C VAL A 122 7.41 6.24 -12.33
N GLU A 123 7.76 6.13 -13.61
CA GLU A 123 7.38 7.15 -14.61
C GLU A 123 5.86 7.30 -14.69
N SER A 124 5.13 6.19 -14.68
CA SER A 124 3.67 6.16 -14.69
C SER A 124 3.14 4.84 -14.14
N LEU A 125 2.19 4.91 -13.23
CA LEU A 125 1.52 3.77 -12.61
C LEU A 125 0.01 3.92 -12.73
N LYS A 126 -0.64 2.89 -13.28
CA LYS A 126 -2.10 2.81 -13.33
C LYS A 126 -2.62 2.33 -11.97
N LEU A 127 -3.34 3.20 -11.26
CA LEU A 127 -3.87 2.90 -9.94
C LEU A 127 -5.28 2.30 -10.00
N PHE A 128 -6.11 2.77 -10.93
CA PHE A 128 -7.50 2.31 -11.07
C PHE A 128 -8.00 2.51 -12.49
N ASP A 129 -8.87 1.61 -12.94
CA ASP A 129 -9.63 1.74 -14.19
C ASP A 129 -10.86 0.87 -14.13
N GLY A 130 -12.00 1.49 -13.87
CA GLY A 130 -13.25 0.79 -13.62
C GLY A 130 -14.46 1.69 -13.80
N PHE A 131 -15.63 1.05 -13.79
CA PHE A 131 -16.91 1.74 -13.83
C PHE A 131 -17.39 2.01 -12.40
N LEU A 132 -17.93 3.20 -12.18
CA LEU A 132 -18.41 3.64 -10.86
C LEU A 132 -19.73 4.36 -11.03
N SER A 133 -20.55 4.39 -9.98
CA SER A 133 -21.79 5.16 -9.99
C SER A 133 -21.54 6.63 -10.34
N PRO A 134 -22.43 7.29 -11.09
CA PRO A 134 -22.37 8.74 -11.25
C PRO A 134 -22.49 9.43 -9.88
N GLY A 135 -21.76 10.53 -9.70
CA GLY A 135 -21.78 11.29 -8.45
C GLY A 135 -20.41 11.71 -7.94
N ARG A 136 -20.36 12.06 -6.65
CA ARG A 136 -19.13 12.53 -5.99
C ARG A 136 -18.40 11.35 -5.37
N HIS A 137 -17.14 11.19 -5.74
CA HIS A 137 -16.24 10.18 -5.19
C HIS A 137 -15.02 10.86 -4.59
N ARG A 138 -14.56 10.38 -3.43
CA ARG A 138 -13.31 10.83 -2.81
C ARG A 138 -12.18 9.94 -3.29
N LEU A 139 -11.14 10.54 -3.87
CA LEU A 139 -9.90 9.87 -4.18
C LEU A 139 -8.84 10.33 -3.20
N GLU A 140 -8.04 9.39 -2.70
CA GLU A 140 -6.87 9.69 -1.88
C GLU A 140 -5.71 8.77 -2.27
N VAL A 141 -4.64 9.34 -2.80
CA VAL A 141 -3.39 8.62 -3.07
C VAL A 141 -2.45 8.84 -1.89
N ARG A 142 -1.98 7.75 -1.29
CA ARG A 142 -0.94 7.74 -0.27
C ARG A 142 0.34 7.17 -0.84
N LEU A 143 1.44 7.84 -0.56
CA LEU A 143 2.78 7.47 -0.98
C LEU A 143 3.62 7.28 0.26
N ALA A 144 4.48 6.27 0.25
CA ALA A 144 5.53 6.13 1.23
C ALA A 144 6.88 5.99 0.51
N ALA A 145 7.88 6.68 1.01
CA ALA A 145 9.24 6.64 0.47
C ALA A 145 10.25 6.35 1.59
N ARG A 146 11.41 5.84 1.16
CA ARG A 146 12.58 5.57 2.00
C ARG A 146 13.68 6.56 1.65
N GLY A 147 14.29 7.12 2.68
CA GLY A 147 15.49 7.92 2.54
C GLY A 147 16.74 7.08 2.23
N PRO A 148 17.89 7.73 2.01
CA PRO A 148 19.18 7.08 1.75
C PRO A 148 19.59 6.11 2.86
N ASN A 149 19.32 6.50 4.11
CA ASN A 149 19.77 5.79 5.30
C ASN A 149 18.69 4.87 5.90
N ASP A 150 17.50 4.81 5.30
CA ASP A 150 16.42 3.98 5.81
C ASP A 150 16.69 2.50 5.50
N PRO A 151 16.64 1.61 6.51
CA PRO A 151 16.81 0.18 6.29
C PRO A 151 15.65 -0.36 5.43
N GLU A 152 15.94 -1.30 4.52
CA GLU A 152 14.89 -1.89 3.67
C GLU A 152 13.84 -2.66 4.47
N SER A 153 14.23 -3.26 5.59
CA SER A 153 13.35 -4.02 6.48
C SER A 153 12.52 -3.18 7.45
N GLY A 154 12.81 -1.88 7.59
CA GLY A 154 12.08 -0.97 8.48
C GLY A 154 10.80 -0.41 7.84
N PRO A 155 9.92 0.27 8.60
CA PRO A 155 8.86 1.07 7.99
C PRO A 155 9.45 2.24 7.18
N PRO A 156 8.82 2.67 6.07
CA PRO A 156 9.26 3.85 5.33
C PRO A 156 9.14 5.11 6.20
N GLY A 157 10.19 5.93 6.20
CA GLY A 157 10.28 7.14 7.03
C GLY A 157 9.48 8.32 6.50
N TYR A 158 9.18 8.33 5.20
CA TYR A 158 8.55 9.48 4.53
C TYR A 158 7.18 9.07 4.01
N ARG A 159 6.16 9.90 4.26
CA ARG A 159 4.79 9.65 3.82
C ARG A 159 4.18 10.92 3.27
N ALA A 160 3.45 10.79 2.19
CA ALA A 160 2.65 11.86 1.60
C ALA A 160 1.25 11.34 1.28
N ALA A 161 0.27 12.22 1.32
CA ALA A 161 -1.10 11.91 0.92
C ALA A 161 -1.68 13.06 0.11
N CYS A 162 -2.39 12.72 -0.96
CA CYS A 162 -3.12 13.67 -1.79
C CYS A 162 -4.55 13.21 -1.94
N GLY A 163 -5.48 14.04 -1.48
CA GLY A 163 -6.90 13.78 -1.54
C GLY A 163 -7.61 14.79 -2.42
N THR A 164 -8.65 14.35 -3.11
CA THR A 164 -9.51 15.21 -3.93
C THR A 164 -10.90 14.58 -4.09
N VAL A 165 -11.88 15.38 -4.46
CA VAL A 165 -13.22 14.90 -4.77
C VAL A 165 -13.45 15.06 -6.27
N VAL A 166 -13.72 13.94 -6.93
CA VAL A 166 -14.08 13.87 -8.35
C VAL A 166 -15.59 13.76 -8.49
N HIS A 167 -16.14 14.43 -9.49
CA HIS A 167 -17.55 14.31 -9.86
C HIS A 167 -17.68 13.53 -11.16
N LEU A 168 -18.10 12.27 -11.07
CA LEU A 168 -18.35 11.41 -12.23
C LEU A 168 -19.70 11.76 -12.84
N ARG A 169 -19.68 12.11 -14.12
CA ARG A 169 -20.89 12.36 -14.91
C ARG A 169 -21.34 11.08 -15.62
N GLU A 170 -22.65 10.92 -15.77
CA GLU A 170 -23.22 9.85 -16.58
C GLU A 170 -22.62 9.86 -18.00
N LYS A 171 -22.34 8.67 -18.54
CA LYS A 171 -21.82 8.47 -19.90
C LYS A 171 -20.51 9.22 -20.18
N ALA A 172 -19.72 9.47 -19.15
CA ALA A 172 -18.44 10.16 -19.26
C ALA A 172 -17.29 9.27 -18.79
N VAL A 173 -16.12 9.50 -19.39
CA VAL A 173 -14.85 8.99 -18.89
C VAL A 173 -14.15 10.14 -18.17
N THR A 174 -13.77 9.91 -16.92
CA THR A 174 -12.96 10.85 -16.14
C THR A 174 -11.57 10.27 -15.95
N ASP A 175 -10.57 10.97 -16.47
CA ASP A 175 -9.16 10.67 -16.22
C ASP A 175 -8.68 11.56 -15.06
N ALA A 176 -8.10 10.94 -14.04
CA ALA A 176 -7.51 11.59 -12.86
C ALA A 176 -6.03 11.25 -12.80
N ASP A 177 -5.19 12.23 -13.11
CA ASP A 177 -3.74 12.10 -13.08
C ASP A 177 -3.20 12.76 -11.81
N PHE A 178 -2.57 11.96 -10.95
CA PHE A 178 -1.82 12.44 -9.79
C PHE A 178 -0.35 12.55 -10.19
N ARG A 179 0.24 13.73 -9.98
CA ARG A 179 1.70 13.90 -10.10
C ARG A 179 2.28 14.12 -8.72
N ALA A 180 3.29 13.34 -8.38
CA ALA A 180 4.08 13.45 -7.16
C ALA A 180 5.49 13.86 -7.55
N GLU A 181 5.84 15.11 -7.28
CA GLU A 181 7.20 15.64 -7.44
C GLU A 181 7.85 15.66 -6.05
N GLY A 182 8.98 14.98 -5.91
CA GLY A 182 9.77 15.04 -4.69
C GLY A 182 10.64 16.29 -4.70
N ASP A 183 10.14 17.40 -4.17
CA ASP A 183 10.93 18.63 -3.99
C ASP A 183 11.16 18.85 -2.50
N GLY A 184 12.39 18.69 -2.05
CA GLY A 184 12.75 18.84 -0.65
C GLY A 184 14.18 18.46 -0.36
N ASP A 185 14.88 19.33 0.38
CA ASP A 185 16.18 18.99 0.93
C ASP A 185 16.04 17.74 1.81
N PRO A 186 16.93 16.74 1.65
CA PRO A 186 16.94 15.61 2.56
C PRO A 186 17.14 16.15 3.99
N PRO A 187 16.42 15.63 5.00
CA PRO A 187 16.63 16.05 6.37
C PRO A 187 18.11 15.87 6.72
N ASP A 188 18.69 16.90 7.32
CA ASP A 188 20.12 16.95 7.60
C ASP A 188 20.52 15.71 8.42
N ALA A 189 21.64 15.06 8.06
CA ALA A 189 22.01 13.75 8.61
C ALA A 189 22.20 13.77 10.14
N ALA A 190 22.37 14.96 10.72
CA ALA A 190 22.44 15.19 12.17
C ALA A 190 21.07 15.19 12.87
N ALA A 191 19.98 15.53 12.17
CA ALA A 191 18.62 15.60 12.72
C ALA A 191 17.97 14.22 12.91
N LEU A 192 18.47 13.19 12.21
CA LEU A 192 17.94 11.82 12.29
C LEU A 192 18.36 11.06 13.57
N LYS A 193 19.25 11.61 14.39
CA LYS A 193 19.75 10.96 15.63
C LYS A 193 19.08 11.42 16.92
N GLY A 194 18.22 12.42 16.90
CA GLY A 194 17.53 12.89 18.11
C GLY A 194 16.23 13.60 17.78
N ASN A 195 15.11 12.95 18.14
CA ASN A 195 13.73 13.47 18.14
C ASN A 195 13.29 14.21 16.87
N GLU A 196 12.44 13.53 16.07
CA GLU A 196 11.72 14.05 14.90
C GLU A 196 12.57 14.92 13.95
N PRO A 197 13.08 14.36 12.84
CA PRO A 197 13.76 15.18 11.85
C PRO A 197 12.79 16.23 11.30
N ASP A 198 13.09 17.51 11.57
CA ASP A 198 12.49 18.67 10.90
C ASP A 198 12.96 18.68 9.43
N GLY A 199 12.35 17.81 8.63
CA GLY A 199 12.48 17.76 7.19
C GLY A 199 11.14 17.36 6.60
N THR A 200 10.35 18.34 6.17
CA THR A 200 9.11 18.09 5.44
C THR A 200 9.45 17.74 4.02
N TRP A 201 9.52 16.44 3.70
CA TRP A 201 9.39 16.00 2.31
C TRP A 201 7.99 16.40 1.84
N THR A 202 7.93 17.49 1.08
CA THR A 202 6.67 18.00 0.54
C THR A 202 6.54 17.38 -0.83
N VAL A 203 5.75 16.30 -0.92
CA VAL A 203 5.34 15.83 -2.24
C VAL A 203 4.25 16.75 -2.72
N ASP A 204 4.57 17.54 -3.73
CA ASP A 204 3.63 18.44 -4.36
C ASP A 204 2.70 17.60 -5.24
N CYS A 205 1.63 17.10 -4.62
CA CYS A 205 0.69 16.22 -5.30
C CYS A 205 -0.37 17.02 -6.04
N ARG A 206 -0.29 17.09 -7.37
CA ARG A 206 -1.29 17.77 -8.20
C ARG A 206 -2.19 16.75 -8.87
N ALA A 207 -3.49 16.96 -8.76
CA ALA A 207 -4.50 16.19 -9.48
C ALA A 207 -4.99 16.99 -10.70
N ARG A 208 -4.86 16.42 -11.90
CA ARG A 208 -5.49 16.95 -13.12
C ARG A 208 -6.66 16.06 -13.50
N PHE A 209 -7.77 16.69 -13.89
CA PHE A 209 -8.97 15.99 -14.33
C PHE A 209 -9.32 16.37 -15.75
N GLU A 210 -9.58 15.36 -16.56
CA GLU A 210 -10.19 15.54 -17.86
C GLU A 210 -11.43 14.66 -17.95
N THR A 211 -12.58 15.27 -18.18
CA THR A 211 -13.83 14.55 -18.39
C THR A 211 -14.20 14.67 -19.86
N SER A 212 -14.26 13.53 -20.54
CA SER A 212 -14.71 13.44 -21.93
C SER A 212 -16.08 12.75 -21.98
N SER A 213 -16.97 13.28 -22.82
CA SER A 213 -18.19 12.56 -23.19
C SER A 213 -17.79 11.34 -24.03
N ARG A 214 -18.39 10.19 -23.74
CA ARG A 214 -18.17 8.97 -24.50
C ARG A 214 -18.91 8.98 -25.84
#